data_AF-A0A966UZX4-F1
#
_entry.id   AF-A0A966UZX4-F1
#
_cell.length_a   1.000
_cell.length_b   1.000
_cell.length_c   1.000
_cell.angle_alpha   90.00
_cell.angle_beta   90.00
_cell.angle_gamma   90.00
#
_symmetry.space_group_name_H-M   'P 1'
#
loop_
_entity.id
_entity.type
_entity.pdbx_description
1 polymer ?
#
loop_
_entity_poly.entity_id
_entity_poly.type
_entity_poly.pdbx_seq_one_letter_code
_entity_poly.pdbx_strand_id
1 'polypeptide(L)'
;MAVTTQVTHEELIITLTGIDALWALKRKLVVSRSVITSAKVFDRKATIRLLRLRLWGSYLPGVVCAGTFSVSKKVGLPQGSRAFMSVYRAKKVLVITTSGTPAIIGVETPQPEAFAAALSEQKQSALNAAAKSEVEVRLDQSYAGNDNPKQMVDLYLPKNRGAEKPLPVVALIHGGGWVNGDRIGYASQAIQIARTGNYAAVAVGYRLTAESQWPS
;
A
#
# COMPACT_ATOMS: atom_id res chain seq x y z
N MET A 1 6.48 -24.40 -4.42
CA MET A 1 5.92 -23.05 -4.24
C MET A 1 5.43 -22.53 -5.57
N ALA A 2 4.41 -21.69 -5.57
CA ALA A 2 3.89 -21.09 -6.79
C ALA A 2 4.53 -19.75 -7.14
N VAL A 3 5.10 -19.05 -6.15
CA VAL A 3 5.78 -17.76 -6.33
C VAL A 3 7.02 -17.63 -5.46
N THR A 4 7.96 -16.79 -5.87
CA THR A 4 8.96 -16.19 -4.99
C THR A 4 8.61 -14.72 -4.75
N THR A 5 8.81 -14.26 -3.52
CA THR A 5 8.47 -12.90 -3.11
C THR A 5 9.72 -12.21 -2.59
N GLN A 6 9.98 -11.01 -3.08
CA GLN A 6 11.09 -10.16 -2.70
C GLN A 6 10.54 -8.77 -2.35
N VAL A 7 10.94 -8.25 -1.20
CA VAL A 7 10.60 -6.88 -0.78
C VAL A 7 11.88 -6.07 -0.80
N THR A 8 11.92 -5.03 -1.62
CA THR A 8 13.00 -4.03 -1.64
C THR A 8 12.55 -2.78 -0.88
N HIS A 9 13.38 -1.75 -0.87
CA HIS A 9 13.02 -0.47 -0.25
C HIS A 9 11.85 0.22 -0.96
N GLU A 10 11.70 0.02 -2.27
CA GLU A 10 10.72 0.73 -3.10
C GLU A 10 9.66 -0.19 -3.72
N GLU A 11 9.98 -1.47 -3.90
CA GLU A 11 9.15 -2.39 -4.67
C GLU A 11 8.89 -3.70 -3.94
N LEU A 12 7.72 -4.26 -4.18
CA LEU A 12 7.38 -5.65 -3.95
C LEU A 12 7.43 -6.37 -5.28
N ILE A 13 8.28 -7.39 -5.36
CA ILE A 13 8.48 -8.21 -6.55
C ILE A 13 7.94 -9.61 -6.27
N ILE A 14 6.99 -10.05 -7.09
CA ILE A 14 6.42 -11.40 -7.06
C ILE A 14 6.77 -12.08 -8.37
N THR A 15 7.51 -13.18 -8.30
CA THR A 15 7.89 -13.96 -9.49
C THR A 15 7.19 -15.31 -9.45
N LEU A 16 6.43 -15.63 -10.49
CA LEU A 16 5.79 -16.93 -10.67
C LEU A 16 6.85 -18.03 -10.87
N THR A 17 6.60 -19.19 -10.28
CA THR A 17 7.44 -20.38 -10.38
C THR A 17 6.60 -21.63 -10.70
N GLY A 18 7.24 -22.72 -11.10
CA GLY A 18 6.57 -23.98 -11.40
C GLY A 18 5.58 -23.88 -12.57
N ILE A 19 4.41 -24.51 -12.44
CA ILE A 19 3.42 -24.60 -13.51
C ILE A 19 2.78 -23.24 -13.83
N ASP A 20 2.63 -22.34 -12.85
CA ASP A 20 2.15 -20.97 -13.08
C ASP A 20 3.06 -20.22 -14.07
N ALA A 21 4.37 -20.47 -14.03
CA ALA A 21 5.33 -19.83 -14.93
C ALA A 21 5.27 -20.33 -16.38
N LEU A 22 4.72 -21.53 -16.62
CA LEU A 22 4.50 -22.10 -17.95
C LEU A 22 3.30 -21.43 -18.65
N TRP A 23 2.29 -21.06 -17.88
CA TRP A 23 1.04 -20.49 -18.40
C TRP A 23 0.99 -18.96 -18.30
N ALA A 24 2.11 -18.31 -17.95
CA ALA A 24 2.20 -16.87 -17.76
C ALA A 24 3.02 -16.16 -18.85
N LEU A 25 2.36 -15.22 -19.55
CA LEU A 25 2.98 -14.31 -20.50
C LEU A 25 4.00 -13.36 -19.84
N LYS A 26 3.73 -12.93 -18.60
CA LYS A 26 4.68 -12.18 -17.76
C LYS A 26 4.90 -12.97 -16.47
N ARG A 27 6.15 -13.26 -16.13
CA ARG A 27 6.47 -14.05 -14.92
C ARG A 27 6.64 -13.23 -13.66
N LYS A 28 6.80 -11.92 -13.78
CA LYS A 28 7.12 -11.01 -12.67
C LYS A 28 6.06 -9.91 -12.55
N LEU A 29 5.47 -9.81 -11.36
CA LEU A 29 4.59 -8.72 -10.93
C LEU A 29 5.41 -7.80 -10.03
N VAL A 30 5.58 -6.55 -10.44
CA VAL A 30 6.29 -5.52 -9.67
C VAL A 30 5.26 -4.51 -9.19
N VAL A 31 5.26 -4.25 -7.90
CA VAL A 31 4.31 -3.35 -7.24
C VAL A 31 5.10 -2.34 -6.45
N SER A 32 4.91 -1.05 -6.72
CA SER A 32 5.52 -0.01 -5.88
C SER A 32 4.96 -0.11 -4.46
N ARG A 33 5.82 -0.03 -3.44
CA ARG A 33 5.38 0.00 -2.04
C ARG A 33 4.47 1.18 -1.74
N SER A 34 4.60 2.24 -2.52
CA SER A 34 3.82 3.46 -2.36
C SER A 34 2.35 3.33 -2.80
N VAL A 35 2.00 2.28 -3.54
CA VAL A 35 0.59 1.93 -3.85
C VAL A 35 0.04 0.87 -2.90
N ILE A 36 0.86 0.30 -2.02
CA ILE A 36 0.44 -0.71 -1.03
C ILE A 36 -0.22 0.00 0.14
N THR A 37 -1.54 -0.14 0.24
CA THR A 37 -2.32 0.44 1.33
C THR A 37 -2.24 -0.42 2.59
N SER A 38 -2.24 -1.75 2.42
CA SER A 38 -2.11 -2.68 3.54
C SER A 38 -1.53 -4.03 3.11
N ALA A 39 -0.84 -4.70 4.02
CA ALA A 39 -0.41 -6.09 3.86
C ALA A 39 -0.80 -6.87 5.11
N LYS A 40 -1.60 -7.92 4.95
CA LYS A 40 -2.12 -8.73 6.06
C LYS A 40 -2.10 -10.20 5.70
N VAL A 41 -2.01 -11.05 6.72
CA VAL A 41 -2.09 -12.50 6.56
C VAL A 41 -3.52 -12.95 6.83
N PHE A 42 -4.10 -13.69 5.90
CA PHE A 42 -5.45 -14.26 6.03
C PHE A 42 -5.42 -15.77 5.90
N ASP A 43 -6.39 -16.44 6.51
CA ASP A 43 -6.67 -17.83 6.19
C ASP A 43 -7.14 -17.96 4.75
N ARG A 44 -6.77 -19.04 4.07
CA ARG A 44 -7.18 -19.31 2.69
C ARG A 44 -8.68 -19.19 2.46
N LYS A 45 -9.51 -19.68 3.41
CA LYS A 45 -10.97 -19.57 3.33
C LYS A 45 -11.41 -18.10 3.39
N ALA A 46 -10.78 -17.28 4.22
CA ALA A 46 -11.05 -15.85 4.29
C ALA A 46 -10.64 -15.14 3.00
N THR A 47 -9.49 -15.48 2.43
CA THR A 47 -9.04 -14.93 1.14
C THR A 47 -9.99 -15.26 0.00
N ILE A 48 -10.45 -16.51 -0.11
CA ILE A 48 -11.39 -16.93 -1.16
C ILE A 48 -12.71 -16.14 -1.08
N ARG A 49 -13.18 -15.79 0.12
CA ARG A 49 -14.40 -14.97 0.30
C ARG A 49 -14.28 -13.54 -0.26
N LEU A 50 -13.06 -13.04 -0.46
CA LEU A 50 -12.82 -11.74 -1.11
C LEU A 50 -13.10 -11.79 -2.61
N LEU A 51 -13.06 -12.99 -3.21
CA LEU A 51 -13.15 -13.22 -4.65
C LEU A 51 -14.59 -13.55 -5.04
N ARG A 52 -14.97 -13.21 -6.28
CA ARG A 52 -16.30 -13.54 -6.83
C ARG A 52 -16.18 -14.45 -8.06
N LEU A 53 -16.03 -13.90 -9.25
CA LEU A 53 -15.88 -14.67 -10.49
C LEU A 53 -14.41 -14.74 -10.89
N ARG A 54 -13.99 -15.93 -11.34
CA ARG A 54 -12.73 -16.07 -12.08
C ARG A 54 -12.94 -15.46 -13.45
N LEU A 55 -12.14 -14.46 -13.79
CA LEU A 55 -12.27 -13.76 -15.06
C LEU A 55 -11.48 -14.54 -16.13
N TRP A 56 -12.18 -14.95 -17.19
CA TRP A 56 -11.58 -15.46 -18.43
C TRP A 56 -11.12 -14.25 -19.27
N GLY A 57 -9.94 -14.32 -19.89
CA GLY A 57 -9.40 -13.22 -20.71
C GLY A 57 -7.98 -12.74 -20.37
N SER A 58 -7.22 -13.50 -19.58
CA SER A 58 -5.81 -13.21 -19.26
C SER A 58 -4.82 -13.47 -20.41
N TYR A 59 -5.29 -13.62 -21.65
CA TYR A 59 -4.47 -13.86 -22.85
C TYR A 59 -4.16 -12.55 -23.60
N LEU A 60 -3.89 -11.46 -22.86
CA LEU A 60 -3.52 -10.15 -23.40
C LEU A 60 -2.02 -9.89 -23.15
N PRO A 61 -1.24 -9.43 -24.14
CA PRO A 61 0.18 -9.14 -23.96
C PRO A 61 0.41 -8.11 -22.83
N GLY A 62 1.25 -8.46 -21.83
CA GLY A 62 1.72 -7.53 -20.80
C GLY A 62 1.36 -7.83 -19.33
N VAL A 63 0.59 -8.89 -19.02
CA VAL A 63 0.10 -9.18 -17.65
C VAL A 63 0.54 -10.57 -17.13
N VAL A 64 0.76 -10.67 -15.82
CA VAL A 64 1.14 -11.92 -15.12
C VAL A 64 -0.07 -12.83 -14.95
N CYS A 65 0.02 -14.08 -15.43
CA CYS A 65 -1.10 -15.04 -15.40
C CYS A 65 -0.94 -16.08 -14.30
N ALA A 66 -1.55 -15.80 -13.15
CA ALA A 66 -2.10 -16.80 -12.22
C ALA A 66 -3.32 -16.17 -11.54
N GLY A 67 -4.49 -16.75 -11.80
CA GLY A 67 -5.77 -16.47 -11.15
C GLY A 67 -6.18 -14.99 -11.02
N THR A 68 -6.65 -14.37 -12.11
CA THR A 68 -7.35 -13.07 -12.00
C THR A 68 -8.81 -13.26 -11.64
N PHE A 69 -9.27 -12.53 -10.64
CA PHE A 69 -10.65 -12.60 -10.15
C PHE A 69 -11.26 -11.21 -10.04
N SER A 70 -12.57 -11.11 -10.22
CA SER A 70 -13.31 -9.93 -9.77
C SER A 70 -13.39 -9.94 -8.23
N VAL A 71 -13.27 -8.78 -7.60
CA VAL A 71 -13.41 -8.62 -6.15
C VAL A 71 -14.89 -8.52 -5.76
N SER A 72 -15.25 -9.10 -4.62
CA SER A 72 -16.59 -9.00 -4.04
C SER A 72 -16.89 -7.56 -3.59
N LYS A 73 -18.09 -7.04 -3.92
CA LYS A 73 -18.54 -5.70 -3.50
C LYS A 73 -18.54 -5.51 -1.97
N LYS A 74 -18.62 -6.60 -1.20
CA LYS A 74 -18.62 -6.57 0.28
C LYS A 74 -17.26 -6.21 0.89
N VAL A 75 -16.20 -6.14 0.08
CA VAL A 75 -14.82 -5.87 0.53
C VAL A 75 -14.56 -4.37 0.74
N GLY A 76 -15.50 -3.49 0.32
CA GLY A 76 -15.35 -2.03 0.46
C GLY A 76 -14.32 -1.43 -0.51
N LEU A 77 -13.99 -2.16 -1.59
CA LEU A 77 -13.16 -1.65 -2.67
C LEU A 77 -14.02 -1.16 -3.85
N PRO A 78 -13.50 -0.26 -4.71
CA PRO A 78 -14.23 0.27 -5.85
C PRO A 78 -14.88 -0.80 -6.74
N GLN A 79 -16.04 -0.50 -7.30
CA GLN A 79 -16.72 -1.44 -8.19
C GLN A 79 -15.82 -1.73 -9.41
N GLY A 80 -15.61 -3.02 -9.70
CA GLY A 80 -14.76 -3.46 -10.81
C GLY A 80 -13.31 -3.78 -10.43
N SER A 81 -12.93 -3.63 -9.15
CA SER A 81 -11.62 -4.04 -8.64
C SER A 81 -11.29 -5.49 -9.02
N ARG A 82 -10.02 -5.71 -9.37
CA ARG A 82 -9.46 -7.01 -9.74
C ARG A 82 -8.51 -7.52 -8.67
N ALA A 83 -8.50 -8.82 -8.47
CA ALA A 83 -7.55 -9.52 -7.62
C ALA A 83 -6.65 -10.42 -8.45
N PHE A 84 -5.37 -10.49 -8.09
CA PHE A 84 -4.41 -11.48 -8.56
C PHE A 84 -4.18 -12.51 -7.46
N MET A 85 -4.30 -13.80 -7.78
CA MET A 85 -4.23 -14.88 -6.81
C MET A 85 -3.33 -16.01 -7.33
N SER A 86 -2.19 -16.20 -6.66
CA SER A 86 -1.36 -17.41 -6.81
C SER A 86 -1.28 -18.11 -5.46
N VAL A 87 -2.32 -18.91 -5.19
CA VAL A 87 -2.54 -19.61 -3.92
C VAL A 87 -3.03 -21.01 -4.25
N TYR A 88 -2.33 -22.03 -3.73
CA TYR A 88 -2.67 -23.43 -3.98
C TYR A 88 -3.17 -24.09 -2.72
N ARG A 89 -2.24 -24.51 -1.86
CA ARG A 89 -2.52 -25.35 -0.69
C ARG A 89 -2.19 -24.65 0.63
N ALA A 90 -1.63 -23.44 0.60
CA ALA A 90 -1.32 -22.71 1.82
C ALA A 90 -2.55 -22.49 2.71
N LYS A 91 -2.37 -22.70 4.01
CA LYS A 91 -3.36 -22.37 5.04
C LYS A 91 -3.45 -20.86 5.26
N LYS A 92 -2.27 -20.21 5.33
CA LYS A 92 -2.09 -18.76 5.50
C LYS A 92 -1.65 -18.14 4.18
N VAL A 93 -2.27 -17.03 3.80
CA VAL A 93 -2.04 -16.32 2.54
C VAL A 93 -1.65 -14.88 2.87
N LEU A 94 -0.57 -14.39 2.26
CA LEU A 94 -0.26 -12.97 2.28
C LEU A 94 -1.21 -12.25 1.31
N VAL A 95 -2.02 -11.35 1.83
CA VAL A 95 -2.95 -10.52 1.07
C VAL A 95 -2.49 -9.07 1.15
N ILE A 96 -2.12 -8.53 0.00
CA ILE A 96 -1.70 -7.14 -0.17
C ILE A 96 -2.83 -6.40 -0.86
N THR A 97 -3.29 -5.32 -0.24
CA THR A 97 -4.24 -4.40 -0.84
C THR A 97 -3.46 -3.25 -1.47
N THR A 98 -3.73 -3.00 -2.74
CA THR A 98 -3.17 -1.87 -3.48
C THR A 98 -4.29 -0.97 -3.96
N SER A 99 -3.98 0.28 -4.27
CA SER A 99 -4.91 1.15 -4.98
C SER A 99 -4.92 1.00 -6.49
N GLY A 100 -3.90 0.35 -7.03
CA GLY A 100 -3.78 0.10 -8.45
C GLY A 100 -4.56 -1.13 -8.88
N THR A 101 -4.31 -1.54 -10.11
CA THR A 101 -4.74 -2.85 -10.62
C THR A 101 -3.55 -3.80 -10.67
N PRO A 102 -3.59 -4.96 -10.00
CA PRO A 102 -4.69 -5.50 -9.20
C PRO A 102 -4.82 -4.85 -7.81
N ALA A 103 -6.05 -4.61 -7.37
CA ALA A 103 -6.38 -4.01 -6.07
C ALA A 103 -6.12 -4.97 -4.90
N ILE A 104 -6.15 -6.28 -5.17
CA ILE A 104 -5.78 -7.31 -4.19
C ILE A 104 -4.77 -8.25 -4.83
N ILE A 105 -3.69 -8.55 -4.10
CA ILE A 105 -2.68 -9.53 -4.48
C ILE A 105 -2.61 -10.55 -3.36
N GLY A 106 -3.06 -11.77 -3.63
CA GLY A 106 -2.98 -12.91 -2.72
C GLY A 106 -1.92 -13.89 -3.17
N VAL A 107 -0.91 -14.10 -2.35
CA VAL A 107 0.23 -14.96 -2.68
C VAL A 107 0.57 -15.94 -1.58
N GLU A 108 0.93 -17.14 -2.01
CA GLU A 108 1.49 -18.19 -1.16
C GLU A 108 3.00 -17.98 -1.00
N THR A 109 3.43 -17.60 0.20
CA THR A 109 4.84 -17.33 0.56
C THR A 109 5.26 -18.18 1.76
N PRO A 110 6.56 -18.51 1.96
CA PRO A 110 6.99 -19.36 3.09
C PRO A 110 6.78 -18.68 4.44
N GLN A 111 6.98 -17.35 4.48
CA GLN A 111 6.93 -16.54 5.69
C GLN A 111 5.99 -15.34 5.49
N PRO A 112 4.67 -15.58 5.38
CA PRO A 112 3.71 -14.52 5.06
C PRO A 112 3.69 -13.42 6.13
N GLU A 113 3.94 -13.76 7.39
CA GLU A 113 4.00 -12.80 8.49
C GLU A 113 5.21 -11.89 8.40
N ALA A 114 6.39 -12.42 8.04
CA ALA A 114 7.60 -11.62 7.85
C ALA A 114 7.44 -10.62 6.70
N PHE A 115 6.82 -11.06 5.58
CA PHE A 115 6.54 -10.17 4.45
C PHE A 115 5.49 -9.10 4.80
N ALA A 116 4.43 -9.45 5.51
CA ALA A 116 3.45 -8.47 5.97
C ALA A 116 4.10 -7.42 6.88
N ALA A 117 4.93 -7.86 7.83
CA ALA A 117 5.69 -6.99 8.71
C ALA A 117 6.60 -6.04 7.93
N ALA A 118 7.43 -6.57 7.01
CA ALA A 118 8.35 -5.79 6.19
C ALA A 118 7.62 -4.72 5.34
N LEU A 119 6.44 -5.03 4.82
CA LEU A 119 5.63 -4.08 4.05
C LEU A 119 5.02 -2.96 4.94
N SER A 120 4.71 -3.27 6.19
CA SER A 120 4.17 -2.32 7.18
C SER A 120 5.23 -1.55 7.99
N GLU A 121 6.50 -1.93 7.89
CA GLU A 121 7.60 -1.49 8.75
C GLU A 121 7.75 0.03 8.82
N GLN A 122 7.69 0.73 7.69
CA GLN A 122 7.82 2.20 7.64
C GLN A 122 6.71 2.89 8.44
N LYS A 123 5.46 2.46 8.26
CA LYS A 123 4.31 3.00 9.00
C LYS A 123 4.42 2.71 10.49
N GLN A 124 4.78 1.48 10.86
CA GLN A 124 4.94 1.11 12.28
C GLN A 124 6.10 1.85 12.94
N SER A 125 7.21 2.04 12.23
CA SER A 125 8.35 2.82 12.72
C SER A 125 7.99 4.28 12.93
N ALA A 126 7.23 4.89 12.01
CA ALA A 126 6.71 6.25 12.17
C ALA A 126 5.80 6.38 13.39
N LEU A 127 4.85 5.46 13.57
CA LEU A 127 3.95 5.44 14.74
C LEU A 127 4.73 5.29 16.06
N ASN A 128 5.70 4.39 16.10
CA ASN A 128 6.53 4.18 17.28
C ASN A 128 7.41 5.40 17.60
N ALA A 129 8.01 6.03 16.59
CA ALA A 129 8.83 7.23 16.75
C ALA A 129 7.99 8.42 17.23
N ALA A 130 6.78 8.57 16.69
CA ALA A 130 5.85 9.62 17.11
C ALA A 130 5.37 9.40 18.54
N ALA A 131 5.03 8.16 18.92
CA ALA A 131 4.65 7.82 20.28
C ALA A 131 5.75 8.18 21.29
N LYS A 132 7.02 7.86 20.98
CA LYS A 132 8.19 8.24 21.79
C LYS A 132 8.42 9.74 21.86
N SER A 133 7.96 10.50 20.86
CA SER A 133 8.13 11.96 20.77
C SER A 133 6.89 12.73 21.21
N GLU A 134 5.92 12.07 21.83
CA GLU A 134 4.63 12.67 22.25
C GLU A 134 3.87 13.38 21.11
N VAL A 135 3.95 12.83 19.90
CA VAL A 135 3.21 13.30 18.73
C VAL A 135 2.06 12.34 18.45
N GLU A 136 0.86 12.88 18.28
CA GLU A 136 -0.28 12.15 17.74
C GLU A 136 -0.16 12.08 16.21
N VAL A 137 -0.35 10.90 15.64
CA VAL A 137 -0.29 10.68 14.19
C VAL A 137 -1.59 10.11 13.69
N ARG A 138 -2.11 10.70 12.60
CA ARG A 138 -3.26 10.19 11.85
C ARG A 138 -2.82 9.94 10.42
N LEU A 139 -2.53 8.67 10.11
CA LEU A 139 -2.08 8.26 8.78
C LEU A 139 -3.26 8.11 7.82
N ASP A 140 -2.98 8.19 6.51
CA ASP A 140 -3.90 7.79 5.45
C ASP A 140 -5.24 8.57 5.44
N GLN A 141 -5.21 9.87 5.72
CA GLN A 141 -6.41 10.72 5.74
C GLN A 141 -6.75 11.23 4.33
N SER A 142 -7.95 10.92 3.81
CA SER A 142 -8.38 11.39 2.48
C SER A 142 -8.63 12.90 2.49
N TYR A 143 -8.14 13.58 1.45
CA TYR A 143 -8.38 15.02 1.25
C TYR A 143 -9.11 15.34 -0.05
N ALA A 144 -9.21 14.39 -0.98
CA ALA A 144 -9.79 14.61 -2.31
C ALA A 144 -11.21 14.05 -2.49
N GLY A 145 -11.84 13.57 -1.41
CA GLY A 145 -13.17 12.97 -1.46
C GLY A 145 -13.22 11.67 -2.27
N ASN A 146 -12.07 11.00 -2.42
CA ASN A 146 -11.94 9.74 -3.15
C ASN A 146 -11.01 8.76 -2.41
N ASP A 147 -10.97 7.52 -2.90
CA ASP A 147 -10.21 6.42 -2.28
C ASP A 147 -8.79 6.26 -2.85
N ASN A 148 -8.27 7.27 -3.55
CA ASN A 148 -6.92 7.22 -4.08
C ASN A 148 -5.90 7.37 -2.94
N PRO A 149 -5.04 6.39 -2.65
CA PRO A 149 -4.10 6.48 -1.54
C PRO A 149 -2.98 7.47 -1.79
N LYS A 150 -2.79 7.91 -3.04
CA LYS A 150 -1.91 9.03 -3.37
C LYS A 150 -2.54 10.36 -3.05
N GLN A 151 -3.87 10.46 -2.96
CA GLN A 151 -4.57 11.67 -2.53
C GLN A 151 -4.98 11.57 -1.06
N MET A 152 -3.99 11.27 -0.23
CA MET A 152 -4.11 11.18 1.23
C MET A 152 -3.03 12.05 1.89
N VAL A 153 -3.29 12.47 3.11
CA VAL A 153 -2.33 13.13 3.99
C VAL A 153 -2.08 12.33 5.25
N ASP A 154 -0.88 12.48 5.82
CA ASP A 154 -0.58 12.04 7.17
C ASP A 154 -0.46 13.28 8.06
N LEU A 155 -1.25 13.33 9.14
CA LEU A 155 -1.27 14.43 10.10
C LEU A 155 -0.41 14.10 11.31
N TYR A 156 0.42 15.05 11.72
CA TYR A 156 1.31 14.97 12.88
C TYR A 156 0.99 16.13 13.80
N LEU A 157 0.38 15.83 14.94
CA LEU A 157 -0.16 16.81 15.87
C LEU A 157 0.60 16.74 17.21
N PRO A 158 1.07 17.87 17.76
CA PRO A 158 1.62 17.86 19.11
C PRO A 158 0.56 17.46 20.14
N LYS A 159 0.91 16.54 21.07
CA LYS A 159 0.08 16.29 22.25
C LYS A 159 0.13 17.45 23.23
N ASN A 160 1.31 18.06 23.38
CA ASN A 160 1.55 19.22 24.24
C ASN A 160 1.70 20.47 23.36
N ARG A 161 0.67 21.34 23.35
CA ARG A 161 0.65 22.56 22.53
C ARG A 161 1.33 23.70 23.28
N GLY A 162 2.17 24.46 22.59
CA GLY A 162 2.83 25.67 23.13
C GLY A 162 1.93 26.91 23.13
N ALA A 163 0.77 26.85 22.47
CA ALA A 163 -0.20 27.95 22.39
C ALA A 163 -1.64 27.42 22.46
N GLU A 164 -2.52 28.21 23.06
CA GLU A 164 -3.98 27.93 23.09
C GLU A 164 -4.66 28.23 21.74
N LYS A 165 -4.03 29.05 20.90
CA LYS A 165 -4.52 29.41 19.56
C LYS A 165 -4.26 28.28 18.55
N PRO A 166 -4.98 28.24 17.41
CA PRO A 166 -4.68 27.30 16.33
C PRO A 166 -3.21 27.36 15.93
N LEU A 167 -2.57 26.19 15.83
CA LEU A 167 -1.16 26.11 15.45
C LEU A 167 -0.99 26.36 13.95
N PRO A 168 0.08 27.06 13.53
CA PRO A 168 0.48 27.06 12.13
C PRO A 168 0.77 25.63 11.66
N VAL A 169 0.45 25.36 10.39
CA VAL A 169 0.62 24.03 9.76
C VAL A 169 1.75 24.09 8.76
N VAL A 170 2.71 23.16 8.89
CA VAL A 170 3.77 22.96 7.90
C VAL A 170 3.38 21.82 6.95
N ALA A 171 3.22 22.13 5.67
CA ALA A 171 2.94 21.14 4.64
C ALA A 171 4.24 20.62 4.00
N LEU A 172 4.46 19.31 4.11
CA LEU A 172 5.61 18.60 3.55
C LEU A 172 5.19 17.91 2.27
N ILE A 173 5.68 18.41 1.14
CA ILE A 173 5.45 17.86 -0.20
C ILE A 173 6.68 17.03 -0.56
N HIS A 174 6.47 15.74 -0.82
CA HIS A 174 7.61 14.86 -1.07
C HIS A 174 8.26 15.11 -2.43
N GLY A 175 9.57 14.88 -2.50
CA GLY A 175 10.32 14.84 -3.77
C GLY A 175 10.09 13.52 -4.52
N GLY A 176 11.04 13.18 -5.40
CA GLY A 176 10.98 11.97 -6.25
C GLY A 176 10.63 12.25 -7.70
N GLY A 177 10.82 13.49 -8.17
CA GLY A 177 10.71 13.87 -9.58
C GLY A 177 9.34 13.60 -10.20
N TRP A 178 8.27 13.61 -9.39
CA TRP A 178 6.90 13.25 -9.77
C TRP A 178 6.71 11.81 -10.29
N VAL A 179 7.77 11.01 -10.35
CA VAL A 179 7.72 9.60 -10.77
C VAL A 179 7.60 8.66 -9.58
N ASN A 180 8.14 9.05 -8.43
CA ASN A 180 8.24 8.25 -7.22
C ASN A 180 8.03 9.09 -5.96
N GLY A 181 7.96 8.41 -4.82
CA GLY A 181 7.86 9.02 -3.49
C GLY A 181 6.53 8.74 -2.80
N ASP A 182 6.53 8.97 -1.49
CA ASP A 182 5.37 8.83 -0.65
C ASP A 182 5.45 9.74 0.58
N ARG A 183 4.29 10.15 1.10
CA ARG A 183 4.18 11.02 2.28
C ARG A 183 4.83 10.43 3.53
N ILE A 184 4.84 9.09 3.68
CA ILE A 184 5.43 8.44 4.85
C ILE A 184 6.94 8.67 4.94
N GLY A 185 7.60 8.98 3.81
CA GLY A 185 9.03 9.32 3.76
C GLY A 185 9.40 10.58 4.56
N TYR A 186 8.43 11.46 4.85
CA TYR A 186 8.61 12.67 5.64
C TYR A 186 8.23 12.52 7.12
N ALA A 187 7.89 11.30 7.56
CA ALA A 187 7.44 11.06 8.94
C ALA A 187 8.44 11.57 9.98
N SER A 188 9.75 11.34 9.78
CA SER A 188 10.79 11.80 10.70
C SER A 188 10.77 13.32 10.83
N GLN A 189 10.82 14.05 9.72
CA GLN A 189 10.79 15.52 9.71
C GLN A 189 9.47 16.06 10.30
N ALA A 190 8.34 15.45 9.96
CA ALA A 190 7.04 15.85 10.47
C ALA A 190 6.95 15.69 12.00
N ILE A 191 7.47 14.59 12.55
CA ILE A 191 7.56 14.36 14.00
C ILE A 191 8.46 15.41 14.65
N GLN A 192 9.61 15.74 14.04
CA GLN A 192 10.53 16.74 14.58
C GLN A 192 9.92 18.15 14.63
N ILE A 193 9.08 18.49 13.65
CA ILE A 193 8.32 19.74 13.63
C ILE A 193 7.23 19.72 14.70
N ALA A 194 6.41 18.66 14.70
CA ALA A 194 5.26 18.56 15.60
C ALA A 194 5.67 18.50 17.08
N ARG A 195 6.76 17.80 17.42
CA ARG A 195 7.22 17.69 18.82
C ARG A 195 7.64 19.02 19.46
N THR A 196 7.82 20.09 18.67
CA THR A 196 8.11 21.43 19.21
C THR A 196 6.93 22.03 19.97
N GLY A 197 5.72 21.51 19.76
CA GLY A 197 4.48 22.06 20.33
C GLY A 197 3.97 23.33 19.63
N ASN A 198 4.77 23.92 18.73
CA ASN A 198 4.49 25.20 18.08
C ASN A 198 3.86 25.06 16.70
N TYR A 199 3.96 23.87 16.09
CA TYR A 199 3.49 23.60 14.73
C TYR A 199 2.75 22.27 14.70
N ALA A 200 1.74 22.19 13.84
CA ALA A 200 1.29 20.90 13.29
C ALA A 200 2.03 20.66 11.97
N ALA A 201 2.23 19.40 11.61
CA ALA A 201 2.80 19.04 10.31
C ALA A 201 1.83 18.14 9.54
N VAL A 202 1.82 18.30 8.22
CA VAL A 202 1.07 17.46 7.30
C VAL A 202 1.99 16.98 6.19
N ALA A 203 2.12 15.66 6.03
CA ALA A 203 2.82 15.09 4.89
C ALA A 203 1.80 14.78 3.79
N VAL A 204 2.03 15.35 2.60
CA VAL A 204 1.06 15.35 1.51
C VAL A 204 1.44 14.31 0.47
N GLY A 205 0.56 13.35 0.23
CA GLY A 205 0.61 12.51 -0.95
C GLY A 205 0.04 13.27 -2.15
N TYR A 206 0.56 12.96 -3.34
CA TYR A 206 -0.02 13.43 -4.60
C TYR A 206 0.11 12.34 -5.69
N ARG A 207 -0.73 12.46 -6.73
CA ARG A 207 -0.72 11.53 -7.87
C ARG A 207 0.60 11.62 -8.63
N LEU A 208 1.17 10.48 -8.98
CA LEU A 208 2.44 10.40 -9.73
C LEU A 208 2.17 10.40 -11.24
N THR A 209 3.21 10.65 -12.03
CA THR A 209 3.14 10.75 -13.50
C THR A 209 2.61 9.49 -14.20
N ALA A 210 2.75 8.31 -13.57
CA ALA A 210 2.15 7.06 -14.04
C ALA A 210 0.61 7.05 -13.95
N GLU A 211 0.03 7.96 -13.16
CA GLU A 211 -1.41 8.07 -12.90
C GLU A 211 -2.02 9.34 -13.51
N SER A 212 -1.31 10.48 -13.48
CA SER A 212 -1.82 11.76 -13.98
C SER A 212 -0.74 12.62 -14.63
N GLN A 213 -1.12 13.35 -15.68
CA GLN A 213 -0.30 14.42 -16.25
C GLN A 213 -0.58 15.76 -15.55
N TRP A 214 0.35 16.70 -15.65
CA TRP A 214 0.20 18.06 -15.12
C TRP A 214 -0.73 18.92 -16.00
N PRO A 215 -1.60 19.78 -15.42
CA PRO A 215 -1.91 19.92 -14.00
C PRO A 215 -2.78 18.75 -13.46
N SER A 216 -2.48 18.36 -12.23
CA SER A 216 -3.05 17.18 -11.54
C SER A 216 -3.59 17.57 -10.18
#